data_AF-A0A2J8S077-F1
#
_entry.id   AF-A0A2J8S077-F1
#
_cell.length_a   1.000
_cell.length_b   1.000
_cell.length_c   1.000
_cell.angle_alpha   90.00
_cell.angle_beta   90.00
_cell.angle_gamma   90.00
#
_symmetry.space_group_name_H-M   'P 1'
#
loop_
_entity.id
_entity.type
_entity.pdbx_description
1 polymer ?
#
loop_
_entity_poly.entity_id
_entity_poly.type
_entity_poly.pdbx_seq_one_letter_code
_entity_poly.pdbx_strand_id
1 'polypeptide(L)'
;AQPEHKQQKLWHLFQNSATAVAQLYKDRVCQQPGLSLWVPFQNAATAVTNLYKESVDTHQRSFDIGIQIGYQRRNKDVLAWVKKRRRTIRREDLISFLCGKVPPPRNSRAPPRLTVVSPNRATSTETSSSVETDLQPFREAIALHGKAV
;
A
#
# COMPACT_ATOMS: atom_id res chain seq x y z
N ALA A 1 -11.70 -7.10 10.68
CA ALA A 1 -11.94 -8.56 10.60
C ALA A 1 -10.68 -9.44 10.50
N GLN A 2 -9.47 -8.90 10.27
CA GLN A 2 -8.24 -9.72 10.12
C GLN A 2 -7.37 -9.98 11.39
N PRO A 3 -7.41 -9.18 12.48
CA PRO A 3 -6.53 -9.42 13.63
C PRO A 3 -6.88 -10.71 14.40
N GLU A 4 -8.17 -10.95 14.63
CA GLU A 4 -8.64 -12.09 15.43
C GLU A 4 -8.26 -13.42 14.78
N HIS A 5 -8.38 -13.53 13.45
CA HIS A 5 -8.02 -14.77 12.74
C HIS A 5 -6.52 -15.10 12.84
N LYS A 6 -5.65 -14.09 12.85
CA LYS A 6 -4.20 -14.29 13.02
C LYS A 6 -3.84 -14.71 14.44
N GLN A 7 -4.47 -14.09 15.44
CA GLN A 7 -4.27 -14.45 16.84
C GLN A 7 -4.79 -15.85 17.16
N GLN A 8 -5.94 -16.24 16.61
CA GLN A 8 -6.46 -17.60 16.67
C GLN A 8 -5.51 -18.62 16.04
N LYS A 9 -4.96 -18.31 14.86
CA LYS A 9 -3.95 -19.18 14.22
C LYS A 9 -2.69 -19.33 15.09
N LEU A 10 -2.18 -18.24 15.65
CA LEU A 10 -0.99 -18.26 16.51
C LEU A 10 -1.23 -19.06 17.79
N TRP A 11 -2.42 -18.92 18.38
CA TRP A 11 -2.86 -19.73 19.52
C TRP A 11 -2.90 -21.22 19.18
N HIS A 12 -3.48 -21.58 18.04
CA HIS A 12 -3.53 -22.97 17.60
C HIS A 12 -2.12 -23.57 17.38
N LEU A 13 -1.21 -22.80 16.78
CA LEU A 13 0.19 -23.21 16.62
C LEU A 13 0.88 -23.43 17.97
N PHE A 14 0.66 -22.54 18.94
CA PHE A 14 1.16 -22.72 20.31
C PHE A 14 0.65 -24.01 20.94
N GLN A 15 -0.66 -24.28 20.83
CA GLN A 15 -1.26 -25.52 21.36
C GLN A 15 -0.64 -26.76 20.72
N ASN A 16 -0.47 -26.77 19.40
CA ASN A 16 0.14 -27.89 18.68
C ASN A 16 1.59 -28.09 19.11
N SER A 17 2.38 -27.02 19.20
CA SER A 17 3.78 -27.09 19.64
C SER A 17 3.91 -27.56 21.09
N ALA A 18 3.11 -27.03 22.02
CA ALA A 18 3.11 -27.45 23.41
C ALA A 18 2.71 -28.93 23.56
N THR A 19 1.70 -29.37 22.79
CA THR A 19 1.26 -30.78 22.76
C THR A 19 2.37 -31.70 22.26
N ALA A 20 3.05 -31.32 21.17
CA ALA A 20 4.17 -32.10 20.64
C ALA A 20 5.33 -32.20 21.65
N VAL A 21 5.68 -31.12 22.35
CA VAL A 21 6.71 -31.12 23.40
C VAL A 21 6.32 -32.06 24.55
N ALA A 22 5.06 -32.03 24.99
CA ALA A 22 4.57 -32.92 26.04
C ALA A 22 4.54 -34.39 25.62
N GLN A 23 4.13 -34.68 24.38
CA GLN A 23 4.12 -36.04 23.82
C GLN A 23 5.53 -36.61 23.75
N LEU A 24 6.50 -35.84 23.24
CA LEU A 24 7.90 -36.27 23.18
C LEU A 24 8.48 -36.58 24.56
N TYR A 25 8.16 -35.76 25.57
CA TYR A 25 8.58 -36.04 26.95
C TYR A 25 7.97 -37.35 27.45
N LYS A 26 6.66 -37.53 27.29
CA LYS A 26 5.93 -38.73 27.72
C LYS A 26 6.48 -40.00 27.06
N ASP A 27 6.60 -40.01 25.73
CA ASP A 27 7.02 -41.20 24.98
C ASP A 27 8.44 -41.64 25.35
N ARG A 28 9.36 -40.68 25.52
CA ARG A 28 10.76 -40.98 25.85
C ARG A 28 10.95 -41.43 27.29
N VAL A 29 10.26 -40.82 28.25
CA VAL A 29 10.33 -41.21 29.67
C VAL A 29 9.65 -42.58 29.90
N CYS A 30 8.58 -42.88 29.17
CA CYS A 30 7.94 -44.20 29.24
C CYS A 30 8.79 -45.32 28.59
N GLN A 31 9.50 -45.03 27.50
CA GLN A 31 10.29 -46.04 26.78
C GLN A 31 11.67 -46.31 27.41
N GLN A 32 12.26 -45.34 28.12
CA GLN A 32 13.56 -45.51 28.77
C GLN A 32 13.52 -45.09 30.25
N PRO A 33 13.18 -46.04 31.15
CA PRO A 33 13.23 -45.81 32.58
C PRO A 33 14.66 -45.40 33.00
N GLY A 34 14.79 -44.23 33.64
CA GLY A 34 16.08 -43.68 34.11
C GLY A 34 16.62 -42.50 33.30
N LEU A 35 16.04 -42.19 32.14
CA LEU A 35 16.39 -41.00 31.37
C LEU A 35 15.72 -39.74 31.96
N SER A 36 16.51 -38.78 32.43
CA SER A 36 16.00 -37.48 32.89
C SER A 36 15.91 -36.47 31.75
N LEU A 37 14.70 -36.28 31.21
CA LEU A 37 14.40 -35.24 30.21
C LEU A 37 13.69 -34.02 30.80
N TRP A 38 13.59 -33.94 32.13
CA TRP A 38 12.81 -32.89 32.79
C TRP A 38 13.33 -31.48 32.47
N VAL A 39 14.63 -31.25 32.59
CA VAL A 39 15.23 -29.94 32.30
C VAL A 39 15.09 -29.55 30.81
N PRO A 40 15.44 -30.42 29.84
CA PRO A 40 15.17 -30.14 28.43
C PRO A 40 13.69 -29.85 28.11
N PHE A 41 12.77 -30.62 28.71
CA PHE A 41 11.33 -30.38 28.56
C PHE A 41 10.93 -29.00 29.09
N GLN A 42 11.35 -28.64 30.30
CA GLN A 42 11.05 -27.34 30.89
C GLN A 42 11.57 -26.19 30.02
N ASN A 43 12.80 -26.32 29.50
CA ASN A 43 13.40 -25.33 28.61
C ASN A 43 12.60 -25.20 27.31
N ALA A 44 12.24 -26.32 26.68
CA ALA A 44 11.44 -26.32 25.46
C ALA A 44 10.04 -25.71 25.69
N ALA A 45 9.36 -26.09 26.77
CA ALA A 45 8.05 -25.55 27.12
C ALA A 45 8.10 -24.04 27.41
N THR A 46 9.16 -23.58 28.09
CA THR A 46 9.39 -22.15 28.36
C THR A 46 9.65 -21.40 27.06
N ALA A 47 10.50 -21.92 26.17
CA ALA A 47 10.80 -21.31 24.87
C ALA A 47 9.54 -21.20 23.99
N VAL A 48 8.71 -22.24 23.92
CA VAL A 48 7.43 -22.21 23.17
C VAL A 48 6.48 -21.15 23.73
N THR A 49 6.41 -21.01 25.05
CA THR A 49 5.57 -20.01 25.72
C THR A 49 6.07 -18.58 25.45
N ASN A 50 7.38 -18.35 25.55
CA ASN A 50 7.97 -17.05 25.27
C ASN A 50 7.80 -16.66 23.80
N LEU A 51 8.01 -17.61 22.87
CA LEU A 51 7.79 -17.39 21.44
C LEU A 51 6.36 -16.94 21.14
N TYR A 52 5.36 -17.57 21.77
CA TYR A 52 3.97 -17.15 21.62
C TYR A 52 3.75 -15.70 22.10
N LYS A 53 4.20 -15.38 23.32
CA LYS A 53 4.07 -14.02 23.89
C LYS A 53 4.76 -12.97 23.04
N GLU A 54 6.01 -13.21 22.68
CA GLU A 54 6.81 -12.30 21.86
C GLU A 54 6.23 -12.12 20.46
N SER A 55 5.64 -13.17 19.88
CA SER A 55 4.98 -13.09 18.57
C SER A 55 3.73 -12.21 18.61
N VAL A 56 2.92 -12.31 19.67
CA VAL A 56 1.75 -11.44 19.87
C VAL A 56 2.20 -9.99 20.02
N ASP A 57 3.15 -9.72 20.92
CA ASP A 57 3.64 -8.37 21.21
C ASP A 57 4.31 -7.72 19.99
N THR A 58 5.13 -8.49 19.28
CA THR A 58 5.86 -7.99 18.10
C THR A 58 4.93 -7.69 16.95
N HIS A 59 3.84 -8.45 16.77
CA HIS A 59 2.88 -8.19 15.71
C HIS A 59 2.24 -6.82 15.86
N GLN A 60 1.77 -6.50 17.07
CA GLN A 60 1.16 -5.21 17.37
C GLN A 60 2.18 -4.08 17.23
N ARG A 61 3.35 -4.23 17.88
CA ARG A 61 4.41 -3.22 17.84
C ARG A 61 4.89 -2.92 16.42
N SER A 62 5.03 -3.95 15.57
CA SER A 62 5.46 -3.79 14.18
C SER A 62 4.46 -2.96 13.36
N PHE A 63 3.16 -3.14 13.61
CA PHE A 63 2.12 -2.36 12.95
C PHE A 63 2.21 -0.88 13.33
N ASP A 64 2.33 -0.59 14.62
CA ASP A 64 2.42 0.78 15.14
C ASP A 64 3.69 1.48 14.63
N ILE A 65 4.84 0.79 14.63
CA ILE A 65 6.09 1.30 14.05
C ILE A 65 5.92 1.58 12.56
N GLY A 66 5.28 0.67 11.81
CA GLY A 66 5.03 0.84 10.38
C GLY A 66 4.21 2.11 10.08
N ILE A 67 3.18 2.37 10.90
CA ILE A 67 2.38 3.59 10.82
C ILE A 67 3.25 4.83 11.09
N GLN A 68 4.04 4.83 12.16
CA GLN A 68 4.91 5.96 12.52
C GLN A 68 5.94 6.25 11.42
N ILE A 69 6.60 5.23 10.88
CA ILE A 69 7.55 5.38 9.77
C ILE A 69 6.84 5.96 8.54
N GLY A 70 5.62 5.50 8.23
CA GLY A 70 4.80 6.03 7.15
C GLY A 70 4.50 7.52 7.32
N TYR A 71 4.09 7.95 8.51
CA TYR A 71 3.86 9.35 8.84
C TYR A 71 5.12 10.20 8.67
N GLN A 72 6.25 9.73 9.21
CA GLN A 72 7.53 10.42 9.12
C GLN A 72 7.98 10.56 7.66
N ARG A 73 7.89 9.49 6.88
CA ARG A 73 8.26 9.50 5.45
C ARG A 73 7.38 10.48 4.66
N ARG A 74 6.06 10.39 4.80
CA ARG A 74 5.12 11.29 4.11
C ARG A 74 5.40 12.76 4.46
N ASN A 75 5.59 13.08 5.74
CA ASN A 75 5.88 14.45 6.16
C ASN A 75 7.21 14.95 5.59
N LYS A 76 8.24 14.10 5.59
CA LYS A 76 9.54 14.41 4.97
C LYS A 76 9.39 14.71 3.48
N ASP A 77 8.64 13.90 2.76
CA ASP A 77 8.43 14.05 1.32
C ASP A 77 7.64 15.33 1.00
N VAL A 78 6.60 15.63 1.77
CA VAL A 78 5.84 16.89 1.66
C VAL A 78 6.75 18.09 1.89
N LEU A 79 7.54 18.09 2.96
CA LEU A 79 8.48 19.18 3.25
C LEU A 79 9.54 19.34 2.16
N ALA A 80 10.09 18.24 1.66
CA ALA A 80 11.06 18.26 0.56
C ALA A 80 10.44 18.82 -0.72
N TRP A 81 9.20 18.42 -1.03
CA TRP A 81 8.47 18.90 -2.20
C TRP A 81 8.19 20.40 -2.12
N VAL A 82 7.71 20.89 -0.98
CA VAL A 82 7.48 22.33 -0.72
C VAL A 82 8.77 23.11 -0.87
N LYS A 83 9.88 22.63 -0.29
CA LYS A 83 11.19 23.29 -0.38
C LYS A 83 11.74 23.40 -1.81
N LYS A 84 11.42 22.45 -2.69
CA LYS A 84 11.86 22.45 -4.11
C LYS A 84 11.02 23.39 -4.99
N ARG A 85 9.82 23.78 -4.56
CA ARG A 85 8.90 24.63 -5.33
C ARG A 85 9.10 26.12 -5.02
N ARG A 86 8.54 26.99 -5.87
CA ARG A 86 8.56 28.46 -5.67
C ARG A 86 7.76 28.84 -4.42
N ARG A 87 7.94 30.08 -3.93
CA ARG A 87 7.23 30.66 -2.77
C ARG A 87 5.71 30.47 -2.83
N THR A 88 5.12 30.39 -4.02
CA THR A 88 3.69 30.14 -4.23
C THR A 88 3.48 28.76 -4.84
N ILE A 89 2.66 27.94 -4.20
CA ILE A 89 2.25 26.61 -4.66
C ILE A 89 0.82 26.72 -5.21
N ARG A 90 0.59 26.26 -6.44
CA ARG A 90 -0.75 26.26 -7.03
C ARG A 90 -1.58 25.09 -6.52
N ARG A 91 -2.91 25.27 -6.45
CA ARG A 91 -3.86 24.25 -5.94
C ARG A 91 -3.73 22.93 -6.71
N GLU A 92 -3.68 23.00 -8.03
CA GLU A 92 -3.55 21.83 -8.91
C GLU A 92 -2.25 21.07 -8.66
N ASP A 93 -1.14 21.76 -8.40
CA ASP A 93 0.16 21.13 -8.16
C ASP A 93 0.19 20.40 -6.81
N LEU A 94 -0.42 21.00 -5.78
CA LEU A 94 -0.57 20.38 -4.46
C LEU A 94 -1.45 19.13 -4.54
N ILE A 95 -2.58 19.22 -5.23
CA ILE A 95 -3.49 18.07 -5.41
C ILE A 95 -2.78 16.95 -6.18
N SER A 96 -2.09 17.26 -7.29
CA SER A 96 -1.35 16.25 -8.05
C SER A 96 -0.30 15.53 -7.18
N PHE A 97 0.46 16.30 -6.38
CA PHE A 97 1.46 15.73 -5.48
C PHE A 97 0.85 14.82 -4.41
N LEU A 98 -0.19 15.27 -3.71
CA LEU A 98 -0.85 14.49 -2.65
C LEU A 98 -1.52 13.22 -3.19
N CYS A 99 -2.06 13.28 -4.41
CA CYS A 99 -2.68 12.12 -5.06
C CYS A 99 -1.65 11.16 -5.68
N GLY A 100 -0.34 11.43 -5.60
CA GLY A 100 0.70 10.60 -6.21
C GLY A 100 0.62 10.54 -7.74
N LYS A 101 -0.19 11.39 -8.37
CA LYS A 101 -0.30 11.50 -9.81
C LYS A 101 0.93 12.29 -10.27
N VAL A 102 1.82 11.66 -11.03
CA VAL A 102 2.86 12.40 -11.76
C VAL A 102 2.13 13.48 -12.56
N PRO A 103 2.33 14.78 -12.27
CA PRO A 103 1.69 15.82 -13.05
C PRO A 103 2.11 15.57 -14.50
N PRO A 104 1.16 15.46 -15.47
CA PRO A 104 1.54 15.26 -16.86
C PRO A 104 2.61 16.30 -17.20
N PRO A 105 3.70 15.89 -17.89
CA PRO A 105 4.82 16.78 -18.15
C PRO A 105 4.27 18.04 -18.79
N ARG A 106 4.36 19.16 -18.06
CA ARG A 106 4.00 20.46 -18.59
C ARG A 106 5.07 20.77 -19.63
N ASN A 107 4.84 20.35 -20.87
CA ASN A 107 5.51 20.94 -22.02
C ASN A 107 5.38 22.44 -21.82
N SER A 108 6.51 23.09 -21.59
CA SER A 108 6.61 24.54 -21.53
C SER A 108 6.00 25.03 -22.84
N ARG A 109 4.75 25.46 -22.79
CA ARG A 109 4.08 26.07 -23.93
C ARG A 109 4.86 27.35 -24.14
N ALA A 110 5.82 27.29 -25.06
CA ALA A 110 6.54 28.47 -25.50
C ALA A 110 5.49 29.53 -25.81
N PRO A 111 5.69 30.79 -25.37
CA PRO A 111 4.74 31.84 -25.67
C PRO A 111 4.62 31.90 -27.20
N PRO A 112 3.40 31.95 -27.76
CA PRO A 112 3.25 32.08 -29.20
C PRO A 112 3.93 33.40 -29.59
N ARG A 113 5.02 33.32 -30.34
CA ARG A 113 5.58 34.49 -30.99
C ARG A 113 4.49 35.00 -31.92
N LEU A 114 3.94 36.17 -31.59
CA LEU A 114 3.06 36.93 -32.47
C LEU A 114 3.87 37.32 -33.71
N THR A 115 3.88 36.46 -34.73
CA THR A 115 4.25 36.86 -36.08
C THR A 115 3.07 37.64 -36.65
N VAL A 116 3.19 38.97 -36.61
CA VAL A 116 2.35 39.86 -37.40
C VAL A 116 2.63 39.55 -38.86
N VAL A 117 1.68 38.90 -39.53
CA VAL A 117 1.54 38.97 -40.99
C VAL A 117 0.04 39.06 -41.30
N SER A 118 -0.39 40.27 -41.68
CA SER A 118 -1.55 40.48 -42.57
C SER A 118 -1.08 40.19 -44.01
N PRO A 119 -1.88 39.64 -44.95
CA PRO A 119 -3.13 40.26 -45.41
C PRO A 119 -4.27 39.33 -45.91
N ASN A 120 -5.48 39.92 -46.03
CA ASN A 120 -6.56 39.71 -47.00
C ASN A 120 -7.29 38.35 -47.24
N ARG A 121 -8.60 38.40 -46.96
CA ARG A 121 -9.78 38.01 -47.78
C ARG A 121 -9.95 36.55 -48.26
N ALA A 122 -10.91 35.83 -47.65
CA ALA A 122 -12.14 35.32 -48.29
C ALA A 122 -13.01 34.50 -47.31
N THR A 123 -14.33 34.65 -47.47
CA THR A 123 -15.47 33.94 -46.86
C THR A 123 -15.38 32.41 -46.89
N SER A 124 -15.78 31.73 -45.81
CA SER A 124 -16.76 30.60 -45.76
C SER A 124 -16.95 30.08 -44.32
N THR A 125 -18.20 30.02 -43.88
CA THR A 125 -18.85 28.97 -43.04
C THR A 125 -17.97 27.72 -42.82
N GLU A 126 -17.78 27.16 -41.63
CA GLU A 126 -18.78 26.59 -40.72
C GLU A 126 -18.28 26.51 -39.27
N THR A 127 -19.17 26.82 -38.33
CA THR A 127 -18.97 26.73 -36.88
C THR A 127 -19.30 25.32 -36.41
N SER A 128 -18.35 24.38 -36.35
CA SER A 128 -18.46 23.14 -35.54
C SER A 128 -17.21 22.26 -35.68
N SER A 129 -16.26 22.36 -34.76
CA SER A 129 -15.13 21.40 -34.75
C SER A 129 -14.40 21.25 -33.41
N SER A 130 -14.94 21.77 -32.30
CA SER A 130 -14.25 21.67 -31.00
C SER A 130 -15.01 20.90 -29.92
N VAL A 131 -16.29 20.59 -30.14
CA VAL A 131 -17.15 19.94 -29.11
C VAL A 131 -17.33 18.44 -29.37
N GLU A 132 -17.10 17.98 -30.60
CA GLU A 132 -17.29 16.57 -30.99
C GLU A 132 -16.12 15.68 -30.56
N THR A 133 -14.92 16.25 -30.41
CA THR A 133 -13.69 15.50 -30.10
C THR A 133 -13.63 15.01 -28.65
N ASP A 134 -14.50 15.47 -27.75
CA ASP A 134 -14.48 15.15 -26.32
C ASP A 134 -15.49 14.04 -25.91
N LEU A 135 -16.32 13.56 -26.85
CA LEU A 135 -17.33 12.54 -26.56
C LEU A 135 -16.88 11.11 -26.85
N GLN A 136 -15.68 10.93 -27.43
CA GLN A 136 -15.15 9.62 -27.79
C GLN A 136 -15.09 8.62 -26.61
N PRO A 137 -14.66 9.02 -25.39
CA PRO A 137 -14.64 8.11 -24.24
C PRO A 137 -16.04 7.64 -23.82
N PHE A 138 -17.07 8.49 -24.00
CA PHE A 138 -18.45 8.14 -23.69
C PHE A 138 -19.04 7.18 -24.73
N ARG A 139 -18.69 7.37 -26.01
CA ARG A 139 -19.10 6.46 -27.09
C ARG A 139 -18.53 5.05 -26.89
N GLU A 140 -17.28 4.93 -26.46
CA GLU A 140 -16.64 3.64 -26.14
C GLU A 140 -17.27 2.94 -24.92
N ALA A 141 -17.62 3.69 -23.88
CA ALA A 141 -18.24 3.13 -22.67
C ALA A 141 -19.63 2.52 -22.94
N ILE A 142 -20.42 3.15 -23.83
CA ILE A 142 -21.72 2.63 -24.26
C ILE A 142 -21.55 1.37 -25.11
N ALA A 143 -20.58 1.33 -26.02
CA ALA A 143 -20.33 0.17 -26.89
C ALA A 143 -19.93 -1.09 -26.11
N LEU A 144 -19.25 -0.93 -24.97
CA LEU A 144 -18.83 -2.05 -24.10
C LEU A 144 -19.98 -2.69 -23.31
N HIS A 145 -21.05 -1.96 -23.01
CA HIS A 145 -22.19 -2.47 -22.23
C HIS A 145 -23.33 -3.06 -23.10
N GLY A 146 -23.16 -3.10 -24.42
CA GLY A 146 -24.17 -3.57 -25.38
C GLY A 146 -24.01 -5.01 -25.88
N LYS A 147 -23.11 -5.82 -25.33
CA LYS A 147 -22.97 -7.26 -25.67
C LYS A 147 -23.34 -8.15 -24.49
N ALA A 148 -24.62 -8.22 -24.21
CA ALA A 148 -25.26 -9.30 -23.49
C ALA A 148 -26.70 -9.45 -23.99
N VAL A 149 -26.85 -10.04 -25.18
CA VAL A 149 -27.97 -10.92 -25.55
C VAL A 149 -27.39 -12.03 -26.40
#